data_AF-A0A0F9CE26-F1
#
_entry.id   AF-A0A0F9CE26-F1
#
_cell.length_a   1.000
_cell.length_b   1.000
_cell.length_c   1.000
_cell.angle_alpha   90.00
_cell.angle_beta   90.00
_cell.angle_gamma   90.00
#
_symmetry.space_group_name_H-M   'P 1'
#
loop_
_entity.id
_entity.type
_entity.pdbx_description
1 polymer ?
#
loop_
_entity_poly.entity_id
_entity_poly.type
_entity_poly.pdbx_seq_one_letter_code
_entity_poly.pdbx_strand_id
1 'polypeptide(L)'
;MIYLNKSVNLISGVEGTGSAIHTGNFTTHIINTTATNVIRATLTTVTFEPAGTDVILYLSNDDGTTFEEVTSGGSHLFQSTGNKIRAKFELSSTSDITTPLVMDYTVEVVSSSMDGLEIDIGDDNSPEMVLDFILNSTTTPLLYNSTDDPLNFFIFNFCKILSNPNFIYFWFWWDFTNIGVACV
;
A
#
# COMPACT_ATOMS: atom_id res chain seq x y z
N MET A 1 -8.42 32.76 -3.81
CA MET A 1 -8.94 32.93 -5.18
C MET A 1 -9.08 34.43 -5.43
N ILE A 2 -8.24 35.01 -6.29
CA ILE A 2 -8.36 36.42 -6.69
C ILE A 2 -8.83 36.46 -8.14
N TYR A 3 -9.98 37.09 -8.36
CA TYR A 3 -10.49 37.42 -9.69
C TYR A 3 -9.81 38.71 -10.18
N LEU A 4 -9.30 38.69 -11.42
CA LEU A 4 -8.76 39.86 -12.11
C LEU A 4 -9.80 40.42 -13.08
N ASN A 5 -10.14 41.70 -12.95
CA ASN A 5 -10.83 42.46 -14.00
C ASN A 5 -9.88 43.53 -14.56
N LYS A 6 -9.80 43.55 -15.88
CA LYS A 6 -8.78 44.22 -16.70
C LYS A 6 -9.19 45.67 -16.95
N SER A 7 -8.23 46.60 -16.88
CA SER A 7 -8.07 47.79 -17.77
C SER A 7 -7.39 48.96 -17.05
N VAL A 8 -6.07 48.92 -16.85
CA VAL A 8 -5.08 50.01 -17.03
C VAL A 8 -3.70 49.33 -16.90
N ASN A 9 -2.85 49.51 -17.91
CA ASN A 9 -1.49 48.97 -17.97
C ASN A 9 -0.54 49.73 -17.03
N LEU A 10 -0.48 49.34 -15.75
CA LEU A 10 0.75 49.26 -14.94
C LEU A 10 0.37 48.59 -13.61
N ILE A 11 0.69 47.31 -13.44
CA ILE A 11 0.68 46.68 -12.12
C ILE A 11 2.15 46.60 -11.71
N SER A 12 2.63 47.60 -10.97
CA SER A 12 3.81 47.43 -10.14
C SER A 12 3.35 46.79 -8.83
N GLY A 13 3.41 45.47 -8.76
CA GLY A 13 3.39 44.76 -7.49
C GLY A 13 4.83 44.60 -7.03
N VAL A 14 5.17 45.07 -5.83
CA VAL A 14 6.35 44.56 -5.13
C VAL A 14 5.96 43.18 -4.63
N GLU A 15 6.40 42.12 -5.31
CA GLU A 15 6.49 40.82 -4.66
C GLU A 15 7.57 40.91 -3.59
N GLY A 16 7.24 40.59 -2.33
CA GLY A 16 8.23 40.41 -1.27
C GLY A 16 8.31 41.46 -0.17
N THR A 17 7.40 42.45 -0.09
CA THR A 17 7.27 43.27 1.14
C THR A 17 5.83 43.33 1.60
N GLY A 18 5.45 42.33 2.40
CA GLY A 18 4.15 42.23 3.06
C GLY A 18 3.25 41.10 2.56
N SER A 19 3.75 40.20 1.71
CA SER A 19 2.98 38.99 1.37
C SER A 19 3.07 38.04 2.57
N ALA A 20 1.92 37.45 2.94
CA ALA A 20 1.87 36.57 4.10
C ALA A 20 2.60 35.26 3.78
N ILE A 21 3.17 34.61 4.78
CA ILE A 21 3.66 33.24 4.64
C ILE A 21 2.52 32.36 4.10
N HIS A 22 2.79 31.60 3.03
CA HIS A 22 1.79 30.76 2.39
C HIS A 22 1.84 29.34 2.97
N THR A 23 0.72 28.89 3.54
CA THR A 23 0.43 27.48 3.78
C THR A 23 -0.71 27.04 2.88
N GLY A 24 -0.61 25.82 2.33
CA GLY A 24 -1.57 25.28 1.39
C GLY A 24 -1.83 23.81 1.66
N ASN A 25 -3.11 23.43 1.69
CA ASN A 25 -3.50 22.04 1.83
C ASN A 25 -4.21 21.59 0.56
N PHE A 26 -3.78 20.46 0.01
CA PHE A 26 -4.43 19.80 -1.11
C PHE A 26 -4.81 18.39 -0.72
N THR A 27 -6.09 18.05 -0.87
CA THR A 27 -6.59 16.69 -0.71
C THR A 27 -7.02 16.16 -2.07
N THR A 28 -6.56 14.97 -2.42
CA THR A 28 -6.92 14.34 -3.69
C THR A 28 -8.40 13.97 -3.73
N HIS A 29 -8.91 13.75 -4.93
CA HIS A 29 -10.08 12.90 -5.14
C HIS A 29 -9.77 11.46 -4.66
N ILE A 30 -10.78 10.58 -4.65
CA ILE A 30 -10.54 9.17 -4.34
C ILE A 30 -9.59 8.62 -5.39
N ILE A 31 -8.41 8.19 -4.94
CA ILE A 31 -7.35 7.64 -5.79
C ILE A 31 -7.72 6.22 -6.20
N ASN A 32 -8.18 5.43 -5.22
CA ASN A 32 -8.57 4.05 -5.43
C ASN A 32 -9.69 3.65 -4.44
N THR A 33 -10.56 2.73 -4.84
CA THR A 33 -11.51 2.05 -3.96
C THR A 33 -11.34 0.54 -4.14
N THR A 34 -10.91 -0.15 -3.10
CA THR A 34 -10.71 -1.60 -3.11
C THR A 34 -11.95 -2.34 -2.64
N ALA A 35 -12.08 -3.62 -3.00
CA ALA A 35 -13.21 -4.45 -2.56
C ALA A 35 -13.17 -4.74 -1.04
N THR A 36 -11.97 -4.85 -0.48
CA THR A 36 -11.73 -5.09 0.95
C THR A 36 -10.99 -3.92 1.58
N ASN A 37 -10.86 -3.91 2.91
CA ASN A 37 -10.07 -2.89 3.60
C ASN A 37 -8.63 -2.84 3.08
N VAL A 38 -7.98 -1.68 3.18
CA VAL A 38 -6.57 -1.49 2.88
C VAL A 38 -5.82 -1.43 4.20
N ILE A 39 -4.91 -2.39 4.41
CA ILE A 39 -4.06 -2.41 5.61
C ILE A 39 -2.79 -1.61 5.40
N ARG A 40 -2.26 -1.57 4.18
CA ARG A 40 -0.95 -0.98 3.90
C ARG A 40 -0.96 -0.26 2.57
N ALA A 41 -0.26 0.87 2.50
CA ALA A 41 -0.06 1.58 1.25
C ALA A 41 1.30 2.30 1.24
N THR A 42 1.82 2.52 0.04
CA THR A 42 3.06 3.27 -0.18
C THR A 42 2.72 4.46 -1.06
N LEU A 43 2.94 5.67 -0.55
CA LEU A 43 2.83 6.92 -1.32
C LEU A 43 4.23 7.31 -1.79
N THR A 44 4.43 7.41 -3.09
CA THR A 44 5.67 7.94 -3.67
C THR A 44 5.37 9.28 -4.32
N THR A 45 6.17 10.30 -4.01
CA THR A 45 6.01 11.66 -4.52
C THR A 45 7.30 12.17 -5.14
N VAL A 46 7.15 13.04 -6.13
CA VAL A 46 8.24 13.85 -6.69
C VAL A 46 8.00 15.29 -6.27
N THR A 47 8.82 15.80 -5.34
CA THR A 47 8.68 17.16 -4.78
C THR A 47 9.84 18.07 -5.18
N PHE A 48 9.57 19.38 -5.18
CA PHE A 48 10.58 20.43 -5.23
C PHE A 48 10.40 21.33 -4.02
N GLU A 49 11.37 21.32 -3.12
CA GLU A 49 11.33 22.00 -1.83
C GLU A 49 12.51 22.98 -1.74
N PRO A 50 12.32 24.25 -2.17
CA PRO A 50 13.29 25.31 -1.90
C PRO A 50 13.64 25.43 -0.41
N ALA A 51 14.79 26.04 -0.12
CA ALA A 51 15.19 26.29 1.26
C ALA A 51 14.10 27.05 2.05
N GLY A 52 13.76 26.54 3.22
CA GLY A 52 12.71 27.13 4.07
C GLY A 52 11.28 26.79 3.65
N THR A 53 11.10 25.76 2.80
CA THR A 53 9.80 25.17 2.47
C THR A 53 9.76 23.72 2.92
N ASP A 54 8.55 23.16 3.06
CA ASP A 54 8.33 21.78 3.48
C ASP A 54 7.04 21.21 2.90
N VAL A 55 7.02 19.91 2.61
CA VAL A 55 5.83 19.17 2.19
C VAL A 55 5.59 17.98 3.11
N ILE A 56 4.52 18.05 3.89
CA ILE A 56 4.09 16.95 4.74
C ILE A 56 3.05 16.11 3.98
N LEU A 57 3.29 14.80 3.94
CA LEU A 57 2.49 13.84 3.19
C LEU A 57 1.58 13.07 4.13
N TYR A 58 0.34 12.87 3.69
CA TYR A 58 -0.64 12.10 4.44
C TYR A 58 -1.38 11.12 3.53
N LEU A 59 -1.74 9.97 4.07
CA LEU A 59 -2.64 9.01 3.46
C LEU A 59 -3.88 8.78 4.34
N SER A 60 -4.98 8.44 3.68
CA SER A 60 -6.24 8.03 4.30
C SER A 60 -6.72 6.76 3.60
N ASN A 61 -7.25 5.80 4.36
CA ASN A 61 -7.98 4.64 3.83
C ASN A 61 -9.50 4.71 4.03
N ASP A 62 -10.02 5.79 4.63
CA ASP A 62 -11.42 5.93 5.07
C ASP A 62 -12.11 7.16 4.43
N ASP A 63 -11.81 7.40 3.15
CA ASP A 63 -12.38 8.50 2.34
C ASP A 63 -12.06 9.91 2.88
N GLY A 64 -10.94 10.05 3.59
CA GLY A 64 -10.48 11.33 4.14
C GLY A 64 -11.08 11.69 5.50
N THR A 65 -11.63 10.70 6.24
CA THR A 65 -12.09 10.92 7.62
C THR A 65 -10.90 11.01 8.58
N THR A 66 -9.91 10.13 8.40
CA THR A 66 -8.62 10.14 9.10
C THR A 66 -7.48 10.27 8.10
N PHE A 67 -6.46 11.05 8.45
CA PHE A 67 -5.23 11.21 7.68
C PHE A 67 -4.05 10.87 8.58
N GLU A 68 -3.25 9.91 8.15
CA GLU A 68 -2.04 9.46 8.82
C GLU A 68 -0.83 9.98 8.05
N GLU A 69 0.15 10.54 8.77
CA GLU A 69 1.38 11.10 8.18
C GLU A 69 2.26 9.97 7.65
N VAL A 70 2.82 10.16 6.45
CA VAL A 70 3.65 9.16 5.77
C VAL A 70 4.90 9.78 5.17
N THR A 71 5.86 8.93 4.82
CA THR A 71 7.08 9.33 4.11
C THR A 71 7.02 8.86 2.66
N SER A 72 7.58 9.66 1.75
CA SER A 72 7.63 9.30 0.32
C SER A 72 8.42 8.00 0.11
N GLY A 73 7.82 7.04 -0.61
CA GLY A 73 8.37 5.70 -0.84
C GLY A 73 8.35 4.77 0.38
N GLY A 74 7.90 5.25 1.53
CA GLY A 74 7.75 4.47 2.75
C GLY A 74 6.45 3.67 2.76
N SER A 75 6.55 2.39 3.11
CA SER A 75 5.37 1.55 3.34
C SER A 75 4.71 1.95 4.65
N HIS A 76 3.43 2.34 4.59
CA HIS A 76 2.63 2.76 5.74
C HIS A 76 1.56 1.73 6.10
N LEU A 77 1.46 1.37 7.38
CA LEU A 77 0.43 0.49 7.94
C LEU A 77 -0.66 1.34 8.58
N PHE A 78 -1.88 1.28 8.05
CA PHE A 78 -3.01 2.06 8.56
C PHE A 78 -3.47 1.55 9.93
N GLN A 79 -3.84 2.50 10.80
CA GLN A 79 -4.50 2.21 12.07
C GLN A 79 -6.03 2.25 11.94
N SER A 80 -6.53 3.03 10.97
CA SER A 80 -7.95 3.09 10.62
C SER A 80 -8.39 1.92 9.73
N THR A 81 -9.70 1.68 9.70
CA THR A 81 -10.32 0.65 8.83
C THR A 81 -11.08 1.33 7.71
N GLY A 82 -10.69 1.05 6.48
CA GLY A 82 -11.42 1.50 5.30
C GLY A 82 -10.81 0.98 4.00
N ASN A 83 -11.49 1.24 2.89
CA ASN A 83 -11.14 0.75 1.55
C ASN A 83 -11.05 1.85 0.48
N LYS A 84 -11.06 3.12 0.88
CA LYS A 84 -11.07 4.28 -0.03
C LYS A 84 -9.86 5.15 0.22
N ILE A 85 -8.97 5.19 -0.77
CA ILE A 85 -7.66 5.81 -0.62
C ILE A 85 -7.69 7.25 -1.08
N ARG A 86 -7.18 8.14 -0.23
CA ARG A 86 -6.90 9.54 -0.55
C ARG A 86 -5.51 9.92 -0.03
N ALA A 87 -4.89 10.87 -0.71
CA ALA A 87 -3.69 11.54 -0.22
C ALA A 87 -4.03 12.99 0.15
N LYS A 88 -3.31 13.52 1.12
CA LYS A 88 -3.31 14.95 1.44
C LYS A 88 -1.86 15.43 1.50
N PHE A 89 -1.61 16.58 0.91
CA PHE A 89 -0.32 17.25 0.94
C PHE A 89 -0.50 18.58 1.67
N GLU A 90 0.29 18.79 2.71
CA GLU A 90 0.38 20.06 3.42
C GLU A 90 1.68 20.74 3.03
N LEU A 91 1.55 21.89 2.37
CA LEU A 91 2.65 22.68 1.85
C LEU A 91 2.86 23.86 2.77
N SER A 92 4.09 24.05 3.23
CA SER A 92 4.45 25.19 4.06
C SER A 92 5.69 25.90 3.55
N SER A 93 5.78 27.19 3.86
CA SER A 93 6.94 28.03 3.58
C SER A 93 7.23 28.90 4.79
N THR A 94 8.46 29.38 4.90
CA THR A 94 8.87 30.41 5.86
C THR A 94 9.07 31.77 5.19
N SER A 95 8.93 31.82 3.86
CA SER A 95 9.09 33.00 3.03
C SER A 95 7.86 33.22 2.16
N ASP A 96 7.60 34.48 1.83
CA ASP A 96 6.47 34.91 1.00
C ASP A 96 6.78 34.91 -0.50
N ILE A 97 8.01 34.55 -0.88
CA ILE A 97 8.47 34.45 -2.28
C ILE A 97 8.86 33.04 -2.71
N THR A 98 8.82 32.05 -1.80
CA THR A 98 9.09 30.65 -2.12
C THR A 98 7.93 29.77 -1.70
N THR A 99 7.60 28.77 -2.53
CA THR A 99 6.59 27.75 -2.23
C THR A 99 7.17 26.39 -2.61
N PRO A 100 6.89 25.33 -1.83
CA PRO A 100 7.19 23.98 -2.29
C PRO A 100 6.21 23.58 -3.39
N LEU A 101 6.56 22.52 -4.13
CA LEU A 101 5.75 21.95 -5.20
C LEU A 101 5.74 20.43 -5.10
N VAL A 102 4.55 19.82 -5.26
CA VAL A 102 4.40 18.40 -5.56
C VAL A 102 4.17 18.27 -7.06
N MET A 103 5.14 17.69 -7.78
CA MET A 103 5.11 17.56 -9.23
C MET A 103 4.35 16.33 -9.68
N ASP A 104 4.53 15.21 -8.96
CA ASP A 104 3.88 13.94 -9.27
C ASP A 104 3.70 13.12 -7.99
N TYR A 105 2.74 12.19 -8.02
CA TYR A 105 2.52 11.23 -6.94
C TYR A 105 1.91 9.92 -7.45
N THR A 106 2.31 8.81 -6.83
CA THR A 106 1.74 7.48 -7.04
C THR A 106 1.41 6.83 -5.70
N VAL A 107 0.35 6.03 -5.66
CA VAL A 107 -0.04 5.28 -4.47
C VAL A 107 -0.22 3.82 -4.82
N GLU A 108 0.57 2.97 -4.17
CA GLU A 108 0.47 1.52 -4.24
C GLU A 108 -0.26 1.02 -3.00
N VAL A 109 -1.25 0.14 -3.19
CA VAL A 109 -2.13 -0.32 -2.10
C VAL A 109 -2.00 -1.82 -1.94
N VAL A 110 -2.00 -2.28 -0.69
CA VAL A 110 -2.06 -3.69 -0.33
C VAL A 110 -3.36 -3.91 0.45
N SER A 111 -4.27 -4.65 -0.17
CA SER A 111 -5.54 -5.03 0.44
C SER A 111 -5.30 -5.92 1.67
N SER A 112 -6.21 -5.84 2.62
CA SER A 112 -6.28 -6.67 3.85
C SER A 112 -6.53 -8.14 3.58
N SER A 113 -6.73 -8.48 2.32
CA SER A 113 -7.29 -9.73 1.89
C SER A 113 -6.31 -10.30 0.86
N MET A 114 -5.69 -11.40 1.26
CA MET A 114 -4.83 -12.20 0.40
C MET A 114 -5.74 -13.08 -0.44
N ASP A 115 -5.45 -13.20 -1.73
CA ASP A 115 -6.21 -14.02 -2.67
C ASP A 115 -5.24 -14.85 -3.50
N GLY A 116 -5.70 -15.98 -4.04
CA GLY A 116 -4.91 -16.88 -4.86
C GLY A 116 -3.74 -17.53 -4.11
N LEU A 117 -4.01 -18.12 -2.93
CA LEU A 117 -2.98 -18.90 -2.24
C LEU A 117 -2.80 -20.25 -2.96
N GLU A 118 -1.59 -20.51 -3.44
CA GLU A 118 -1.20 -21.78 -4.02
C GLU A 118 -0.26 -22.53 -3.06
N ILE A 119 -0.50 -23.83 -2.90
CA ILE A 119 0.39 -24.76 -2.19
C ILE A 119 0.83 -25.81 -3.20
N ASP A 120 2.13 -25.84 -3.45
CA ASP A 120 2.83 -26.85 -4.23
C ASP A 120 3.60 -27.76 -3.26
N ILE A 121 3.22 -29.03 -3.27
CA ILE A 121 3.75 -30.11 -2.47
C ILE A 121 4.67 -30.94 -3.36
N GLY A 122 5.96 -30.67 -3.25
CA GLY A 122 7.00 -31.42 -3.95
C GLY A 122 7.72 -30.64 -5.04
N ASP A 123 7.36 -29.36 -5.23
CA ASP A 123 8.04 -28.42 -6.12
C ASP A 123 8.10 -28.95 -7.57
N ASP A 124 7.01 -29.57 -8.01
CA ASP A 124 6.90 -30.15 -9.35
C ASP A 124 6.27 -29.18 -10.37
N ASN A 125 5.97 -27.96 -9.92
CA ASN A 125 5.27 -26.90 -10.65
C ASN A 125 3.81 -27.22 -10.98
N SER A 126 3.19 -28.14 -10.24
CA SER A 126 1.77 -28.47 -10.33
C SER A 126 1.12 -28.31 -8.94
N PRO A 127 0.60 -27.12 -8.59
CA PRO A 127 0.06 -26.88 -7.26
C PRO A 127 -1.10 -27.82 -6.90
N GLU A 128 -0.96 -28.55 -5.79
CA GLU A 128 -1.96 -29.50 -5.28
C GLU A 128 -3.18 -28.79 -4.70
N MET A 129 -2.97 -27.61 -4.12
CA MET A 129 -4.03 -26.79 -3.55
C MET A 129 -3.94 -25.38 -4.11
N VAL A 130 -4.99 -25.00 -4.84
CA VAL A 130 -5.23 -23.62 -5.27
C VAL A 130 -6.45 -23.12 -4.50
N LEU A 131 -6.25 -22.08 -3.69
CA LEU A 131 -7.31 -21.40 -2.97
C LEU A 131 -7.63 -20.09 -3.70
N ASP A 132 -8.59 -20.15 -4.63
CA ASP A 132 -9.14 -18.99 -5.36
C ASP A 132 -10.08 -18.12 -4.51
N PHE A 133 -9.97 -18.23 -3.19
CA PHE A 133 -10.79 -17.47 -2.26
C PHE A 133 -9.94 -16.49 -1.48
N ILE A 134 -10.54 -15.33 -1.24
CA ILE A 134 -9.99 -14.32 -0.36
C ILE A 134 -9.87 -14.87 1.07
N LEU A 135 -8.64 -14.96 1.59
CA LEU A 135 -8.36 -15.35 2.97
C LEU A 135 -9.03 -14.38 3.95
N ASN A 136 -9.66 -14.93 4.99
CA ASN A 136 -10.40 -14.18 6.01
C ASN A 136 -11.59 -13.37 5.46
N SER A 137 -12.12 -13.71 4.28
CA SER A 137 -13.37 -13.15 3.76
C SER A 137 -14.62 -13.62 4.52
N THR A 138 -14.48 -14.68 5.30
CA THR A 138 -15.54 -15.26 6.13
C THR A 138 -15.08 -15.39 7.57
N THR A 139 -16.01 -15.24 8.51
CA THR A 139 -15.78 -15.55 9.94
C THR A 139 -15.90 -17.05 10.24
N THR A 140 -16.29 -17.84 9.25
CA THR A 140 -16.35 -19.31 9.33
C THR A 140 -15.10 -19.88 8.65
N PRO A 141 -14.43 -20.88 9.25
CA PRO A 141 -13.33 -21.59 8.60
C PRO A 141 -13.75 -22.08 7.22
N LEU A 142 -12.97 -21.72 6.20
CA LEU A 142 -13.16 -22.28 4.87
C LEU A 142 -12.72 -23.74 4.91
N LEU A 143 -13.65 -24.65 4.63
CA LEU A 143 -13.34 -26.07 4.48
C LEU A 143 -12.83 -26.29 3.06
N TYR A 144 -11.55 -26.56 2.93
CA TYR A 144 -10.99 -27.05 1.68
C TYR A 144 -11.38 -28.52 1.50
N ASN A 145 -12.10 -28.82 0.41
CA ASN A 145 -12.66 -30.15 0.14
C ASN A 145 -11.95 -30.80 -1.06
N SER A 146 -10.65 -31.03 -0.94
CA SER A 146 -9.93 -31.93 -1.84
C SER A 146 -9.62 -33.26 -1.15
N THR A 147 -9.16 -34.21 -1.95
CA THR A 147 -8.46 -35.39 -1.45
C THR A 147 -7.09 -34.99 -0.92
N ASP A 148 -6.67 -35.60 0.19
CA ASP A 148 -5.31 -35.52 0.74
C ASP A 148 -4.33 -36.47 0.01
N ASP A 149 -4.80 -37.14 -1.05
CA ASP A 149 -4.02 -38.07 -1.89
C ASP A 149 -2.66 -37.51 -2.34
N PRO A 150 -2.53 -36.25 -2.81
CA PRO A 150 -1.23 -35.72 -3.23
C PRO A 150 -0.25 -35.54 -2.06
N LEU A 151 -0.75 -35.02 -0.93
CA LEU A 151 0.03 -34.87 0.30
C LEU A 151 0.50 -36.24 0.83
N ASN A 152 -0.42 -37.21 0.87
CA ASN A 152 -0.15 -38.58 1.28
C ASN A 152 0.86 -39.24 0.31
N PHE A 153 0.69 -39.07 -0.99
CA PHE A 153 1.61 -39.58 -2.01
C PHE A 153 3.02 -38.99 -1.81
N PHE A 154 3.13 -37.68 -1.59
CA PHE A 154 4.41 -37.03 -1.35
C PHE A 154 5.09 -37.58 -0.08
N ILE A 155 4.35 -37.65 1.03
CA ILE A 155 4.85 -38.20 2.30
C ILE A 155 5.29 -39.66 2.14
N PHE A 156 4.49 -40.50 1.49
CA PHE A 156 4.77 -41.94 1.42
C PHE A 156 5.85 -42.31 0.41
N ASN A 157 6.07 -41.52 -0.64
CA ASN A 157 7.06 -41.84 -1.66
C ASN A 157 8.38 -41.09 -1.46
N PHE A 158 8.33 -39.87 -0.90
CA PHE A 158 9.52 -39.01 -0.78
C PHE A 158 9.96 -38.80 0.68
N CYS A 159 9.04 -38.76 1.66
CA CYS A 159 9.43 -38.62 3.09
C CYS A 159 9.79 -39.95 3.79
N LYS A 160 9.47 -41.11 3.21
CA LYS A 160 9.76 -42.43 3.82
C LYS A 160 11.23 -42.86 3.76
N ILE A 161 12.09 -42.18 3.00
CA ILE A 161 13.50 -42.55 2.83
C ILE A 161 14.37 -42.07 4.02
N LEU A 162 13.85 -41.18 4.88
CA LEU A 162 14.54 -40.70 6.08
C LEU A 162 13.88 -41.32 7.32
N SER A 163 14.70 -41.89 8.21
CA SER A 163 14.30 -42.84 9.27
C SER A 163 13.48 -42.27 10.44
N ASN A 164 12.76 -41.16 10.28
CA ASN A 164 11.84 -40.60 11.27
C ASN A 164 10.82 -39.65 10.62
N PRO A 165 9.57 -40.08 10.33
CA PRO A 165 8.61 -39.30 9.55
C PRO A 165 7.80 -38.30 10.39
N ASN A 166 8.29 -37.89 11.57
CA ASN A 166 7.46 -37.20 12.56
C ASN A 166 7.39 -35.69 12.37
N PHE A 167 8.12 -35.11 11.42
CA PHE A 167 8.15 -33.66 11.21
C PHE A 167 8.10 -33.32 9.72
N ILE A 168 7.12 -32.50 9.34
CA ILE A 168 7.04 -31.83 8.04
C ILE A 168 7.43 -30.38 8.31
N TYR A 169 8.43 -29.87 7.58
CA TYR A 169 8.84 -28.47 7.67
C TYR A 169 8.20 -27.69 6.52
N PHE A 170 7.57 -26.58 6.89
CA PHE A 170 7.10 -25.57 5.94
C PHE A 170 8.18 -24.49 5.82
N TRP A 171 8.63 -24.21 4.60
CA TRP A 171 9.60 -23.16 4.34
C TRP A 171 8.90 -22.03 3.60
N PHE A 172 9.06 -20.81 4.12
CA PHE A 172 8.64 -19.60 3.42
C PHE A 172 9.82 -19.09 2.60
N TRP A 173 9.62 -18.95 1.29
CA TRP A 173 10.54 -18.17 0.46
C TRP A 173 10.34 -16.68 0.74
N TRP A 174 11.39 -15.88 0.50
CA TRP A 174 11.48 -14.46 0.87
C TRP A 174 10.43 -13.56 0.21
N ASP A 175 9.67 -14.09 -0.74
CA ASP A 175 8.64 -13.43 -1.54
C ASP A 175 7.20 -13.62 -1.03
N PHE A 176 6.96 -14.40 0.04
CA PHE A 176 5.63 -14.64 0.64
C PHE A 176 4.54 -15.13 -0.33
N THR A 177 4.88 -15.49 -1.57
CA THR A 177 3.95 -15.94 -2.60
C THR A 177 3.83 -17.45 -2.69
N ASN A 178 4.85 -18.19 -2.23
CA ASN A 178 4.87 -19.67 -2.30
C ASN A 178 5.24 -20.30 -0.95
N ILE A 179 4.47 -21.30 -0.54
CA ILE A 179 4.79 -22.16 0.61
C ILE A 179 5.35 -23.47 0.05
N GLY A 180 6.62 -23.74 0.29
CA GLY A 180 7.26 -25.00 -0.09
C GLY A 180 7.18 -26.04 1.03
N VAL A 181 6.87 -27.28 0.67
CA VAL A 181 6.87 -28.43 1.60
C VAL A 181 8.06 -29.35 1.27
N ALA A 182 8.92 -29.62 2.26
CA ALA A 182 10.03 -30.55 2.09
C ALA A 182 10.17 -31.51 3.28
N CYS A 183 10.60 -32.74 2.98
CA CYS A 183 10.98 -33.75 3.98
C CYS A 183 12.43 -33.50 4.44
N VAL A 184 12.70 -33.61 5.75
CA VAL A 184 14.06 -33.58 6.33
C VAL A 184 14.23 -34.72 7.31
#